data_AF-A0A931GYQ8-F1
#
_entry.id   AF-A0A931GYQ8-F1
#
_cell.length_a   1.000
_cell.length_b   1.000
_cell.length_c   1.000
_cell.angle_alpha   90.00
_cell.angle_beta   90.00
_cell.angle_gamma   90.00
#
_symmetry.space_group_name_H-M   'P 1'
#
loop_
_entity.id
_entity.type
_entity.pdbx_description
1 polymer ?
#
loop_
_entity_poly.entity_id
_entity_poly.type
_entity_poly.pdbx_seq_one_letter_code
_entity_poly.pdbx_strand_id
1 'polypeptide(L)'
;MDDLNEMPGLHSAGATVRHLSPFDSSPTHKNDKDLSADFIKKWVVPYYMEIGCYDNLNWIEHVKEIKPEITQDVCLNLLGDFNWRTRLVGSYFAAVKNYKELINIIGTHLLKSEVCCVGHIYALTLAFFNDEKCIGYLNKYLEYYLAKSSLYFDQKIVIEAVLYLDRKNQTDYFNQHLDNWKKLTVDRKKQEEYQRQELAKLYPELNKETNSASEKHLEKFSTDFFEEQIYILTDLNQYSR
;
A
#
# COMPACT_ATOMS: atom_id res chain seq x y z
N MET A 1 21.69 -11.42 9.96
CA MET A 1 22.10 -12.37 8.91
C MET A 1 20.90 -13.26 8.72
N ASP A 2 20.11 -13.02 7.68
CA ASP A 2 18.94 -13.85 7.42
C ASP A 2 19.38 -15.25 7.02
N ASP A 3 18.75 -16.26 7.59
CA ASP A 3 18.98 -17.65 7.20
C ASP A 3 18.63 -17.77 5.70
N LEU A 4 19.56 -18.31 4.90
CA LEU A 4 19.36 -18.50 3.46
C LEU A 4 18.13 -19.38 3.19
N ASN A 5 17.71 -20.21 4.15
CA ASN A 5 16.51 -21.03 4.06
C ASN A 5 15.21 -20.23 4.22
N GLU A 6 15.23 -19.05 4.85
CA GLU A 6 14.06 -18.19 5.05
C GLU A 6 13.80 -17.25 3.86
N MET A 7 14.83 -16.98 3.04
CA MET A 7 14.74 -16.04 1.92
C MET A 7 13.61 -16.35 0.91
N PRO A 8 13.40 -17.61 0.47
CA PRO A 8 12.29 -17.92 -0.44
C PRO A 8 10.92 -17.62 0.18
N GLY A 9 10.75 -17.91 1.47
CA GLY A 9 9.51 -17.64 2.20
C GLY A 9 9.24 -16.14 2.30
N LEU A 10 10.24 -15.35 2.69
CA LEU A 10 10.15 -13.89 2.77
C LEU A 10 9.85 -13.25 1.41
N HIS A 11 10.49 -13.73 0.33
CA HIS A 11 10.22 -13.25 -1.02
C HIS A 11 8.77 -13.53 -1.43
N SER A 12 8.27 -14.75 -1.19
CA SER A 12 6.88 -15.14 -1.49
C SER A 12 5.84 -14.32 -0.70
N ALA A 13 6.18 -13.99 0.55
CA ALA A 13 5.42 -13.11 1.44
C ALA A 13 5.43 -11.63 1.02
N GLY A 14 6.32 -11.24 0.09
CA GLY A 14 6.45 -9.88 -0.43
C GLY A 14 7.50 -9.02 0.28
N ALA A 15 8.29 -9.57 1.19
CA ALA A 15 9.41 -8.86 1.84
C ALA A 15 10.65 -8.83 0.93
N THR A 16 10.49 -8.22 -0.25
CA THR A 16 11.53 -8.14 -1.30
C THR A 16 12.55 -7.05 -1.06
N VAL A 17 12.19 -6.02 -0.29
CA VAL A 17 13.07 -4.94 0.15
C VAL A 17 13.09 -4.95 1.69
N ARG A 18 14.29 -4.98 2.26
CA ARG A 18 14.50 -4.89 3.70
C ARG A 18 15.34 -3.67 4.01
N HIS A 19 14.81 -2.77 4.82
CA HIS A 19 15.49 -1.57 5.28
C HIS A 19 15.31 -1.42 6.78
N LEU A 20 16.26 -0.76 7.43
CA LEU A 20 16.09 -0.35 8.81
C LEU A 20 15.18 0.88 8.85
N SER A 21 14.16 0.81 9.67
CA SER A 21 13.17 1.86 9.85
C SER A 21 13.02 2.21 11.33
N PRO A 22 12.82 3.49 11.69
CA PRO A 22 12.45 3.85 13.06
C PRO A 22 11.13 3.20 13.51
N PHE A 23 10.36 2.63 12.57
CA PHE A 23 9.08 1.97 12.83
C PHE A 23 9.21 0.48 13.14
N ASP A 24 10.39 -0.13 12.98
CA ASP A 24 10.56 -1.59 13.11
C ASP A 24 10.14 -2.14 14.48
N SER A 25 10.39 -1.36 15.54
CA SER A 25 10.03 -1.67 16.93
C SER A 25 8.61 -1.27 17.32
N SER A 26 7.83 -0.66 16.41
CA SER A 26 6.45 -0.28 16.69
C SER A 26 5.62 -1.54 16.93
N PRO A 27 4.90 -1.64 18.06
CA PRO A 27 4.07 -2.80 18.35
C PRO A 27 2.94 -2.86 17.32
N THR A 28 2.74 -4.03 16.74
CA THR A 28 1.61 -4.32 15.86
C THR A 28 1.15 -5.75 16.09
N HIS A 29 -0.09 -6.04 15.70
CA HIS A 29 -0.63 -7.38 15.79
C HIS A 29 0.13 -8.35 14.87
N LYS A 30 0.39 -9.55 15.39
CA LYS A 30 0.96 -10.68 14.66
C LYS A 30 0.23 -11.92 15.12
N ASN A 31 0.01 -12.87 14.20
CA ASN A 31 -0.55 -14.15 14.56
C ASN A 31 0.49 -14.98 15.32
N ASP A 32 0.03 -15.74 16.31
CA ASP A 32 0.88 -16.72 17.01
C ASP A 32 1.08 -18.01 16.19
N LYS A 33 0.22 -18.25 15.20
CA LYS A 33 0.19 -19.45 14.36
C LYS A 33 -0.09 -19.07 12.91
N ASP A 34 0.41 -19.91 12.00
CA ASP A 34 0.10 -19.79 10.58
C ASP A 34 -1.40 -19.98 10.31
N LEU A 35 -1.90 -19.28 9.30
CA LEU A 35 -3.27 -19.45 8.83
C LEU A 35 -3.43 -20.81 8.15
N SER A 36 -4.55 -21.48 8.40
CA SER A 36 -4.84 -22.76 7.74
C SER A 36 -5.07 -22.56 6.24
N ALA A 37 -4.80 -23.60 5.45
CA ALA A 37 -5.06 -23.58 4.01
C ALA A 37 -6.53 -23.27 3.69
N ASP A 38 -7.47 -23.79 4.49
CA ASP A 38 -8.90 -23.52 4.33
C ASP A 38 -9.25 -22.06 4.62
N PHE A 39 -8.58 -21.45 5.61
CA PHE A 39 -8.75 -20.02 5.90
C PHE A 39 -8.27 -19.17 4.72
N ILE A 40 -7.07 -19.46 4.18
CA ILE A 40 -6.51 -18.76 3.01
C ILE A 40 -7.41 -18.94 1.78
N LYS A 41 -7.86 -20.17 1.53
CA LYS A 41 -8.72 -20.49 0.39
C LYS A 41 -10.06 -19.73 0.45
N LYS A 42 -10.65 -19.59 1.64
CA LYS A 42 -11.90 -18.87 1.84
C LYS A 42 -11.70 -17.36 1.74
N TRP A 43 -10.74 -16.83 2.46
CA TRP A 43 -10.67 -15.39 2.72
C TRP A 43 -9.70 -14.63 1.82
N VAL A 44 -8.74 -15.29 1.18
CA VAL A 44 -7.65 -14.60 0.48
C VAL A 44 -7.72 -14.83 -1.01
N VAL A 45 -7.72 -16.10 -1.42
CA VAL A 45 -7.64 -16.53 -2.83
C VAL A 45 -8.68 -15.83 -3.73
N PRO A 46 -9.95 -15.66 -3.33
CA PRO A 46 -10.94 -15.03 -4.20
C PRO A 46 -10.78 -13.52 -4.37
N TYR A 47 -9.93 -12.86 -3.59
CA TYR A 47 -9.98 -11.40 -3.44
C TYR A 47 -8.65 -10.69 -3.69
N TYR A 48 -7.50 -11.31 -3.37
CA TYR A 48 -6.23 -10.57 -3.33
C TYR A 48 -5.74 -10.02 -4.67
N MET A 49 -6.23 -10.56 -5.80
CA MET A 49 -5.99 -10.04 -7.16
C MET A 49 -7.21 -9.36 -7.78
N GLU A 50 -8.38 -9.48 -7.14
CA GLU A 50 -9.64 -9.00 -7.69
C GLU A 50 -10.03 -7.63 -7.10
N ILE A 51 -9.75 -7.39 -5.82
CA ILE A 51 -10.02 -6.10 -5.18
C ILE A 51 -9.24 -5.00 -5.92
N GLY A 52 -9.97 -4.02 -6.43
CA GLY A 52 -9.40 -2.91 -7.22
C GLY A 52 -9.14 -3.25 -8.70
N CYS A 53 -9.51 -4.45 -9.17
CA CYS A 53 -9.49 -4.78 -10.58
C CYS A 53 -10.66 -4.11 -11.32
N TYR A 54 -10.36 -3.32 -12.35
CA TYR A 54 -11.33 -2.54 -13.11
C TYR A 54 -12.10 -3.34 -14.16
N ASP A 55 -11.49 -4.41 -14.67
CA ASP A 55 -12.07 -5.21 -15.76
C ASP A 55 -13.10 -6.24 -15.27
N ASN A 56 -13.17 -6.48 -13.95
CA ASN A 56 -14.05 -7.45 -13.33
C ASN A 56 -14.65 -6.88 -12.05
N LEU A 57 -15.93 -6.50 -12.07
CA LEU A 57 -16.64 -6.00 -10.88
C LEU A 57 -17.35 -7.09 -10.07
N ASN A 58 -17.27 -8.36 -10.49
CA ASN A 58 -17.97 -9.46 -9.82
C ASN A 58 -17.49 -9.68 -8.38
N TRP A 59 -16.27 -9.27 -8.06
CA TRP A 59 -15.76 -9.34 -6.69
C TRP A 59 -16.57 -8.48 -5.72
N ILE A 60 -17.19 -7.38 -6.17
CA ILE A 60 -18.04 -6.52 -5.34
C ILE A 60 -19.24 -7.34 -4.84
N GLU A 61 -19.89 -8.08 -5.73
CA GLU A 61 -21.00 -8.95 -5.36
C GLU A 61 -20.54 -10.08 -4.43
N HIS A 62 -19.41 -10.74 -4.71
CA HIS A 62 -18.86 -11.72 -3.78
C HIS A 62 -18.58 -11.14 -2.38
N VAL A 63 -18.05 -9.91 -2.29
CA VAL A 63 -17.84 -9.23 -1.00
C VAL A 63 -19.17 -8.95 -0.32
N LYS A 64 -20.21 -8.49 -1.04
CA LYS A 64 -21.57 -8.36 -0.49
C LYS A 64 -22.09 -9.67 0.07
N GLU A 65 -21.80 -10.79 -0.60
CA GLU A 65 -22.26 -12.10 -0.17
C GLU A 65 -21.64 -12.56 1.15
N ILE A 66 -20.32 -12.39 1.30
CA ILE A 66 -19.59 -12.81 2.49
C ILE A 66 -19.58 -11.75 3.61
N LYS A 67 -20.03 -10.51 3.34
CA LYS A 67 -20.00 -9.39 4.30
C LYS A 67 -20.57 -9.74 5.70
N PRO A 68 -21.64 -10.54 5.85
CA PRO A 68 -22.12 -10.95 7.17
C PRO A 68 -21.11 -11.78 7.97
N GLU A 69 -20.24 -12.52 7.29
CA GLU A 69 -19.25 -13.42 7.88
C GLU A 69 -17.90 -12.73 8.16
N ILE A 70 -17.66 -11.53 7.61
CA ILE A 70 -16.45 -10.75 7.86
C ILE A 70 -16.49 -10.21 9.30
N THR A 71 -15.90 -10.95 10.24
CA THR A 71 -15.75 -10.53 11.64
C THR A 71 -14.46 -9.76 11.85
N GLN A 72 -14.37 -9.03 12.97
CA GLN A 72 -13.12 -8.38 13.37
C GLN A 72 -11.97 -9.39 13.54
N ASP A 73 -12.26 -10.60 14.05
CA ASP A 73 -11.27 -11.68 14.19
C ASP A 73 -10.75 -12.16 12.84
N VAL A 74 -11.60 -12.22 11.80
CA VAL A 74 -11.14 -12.53 10.43
C VAL A 74 -10.15 -11.47 9.97
N CYS A 75 -10.48 -10.19 10.14
CA CYS A 75 -9.57 -9.10 9.77
C CYS A 75 -8.27 -9.12 10.58
N LEU A 76 -8.32 -9.41 11.88
CA LEU A 76 -7.14 -9.52 12.73
C LEU A 76 -6.21 -10.65 12.26
N ASN A 77 -6.76 -11.85 12.02
CA ASN A 77 -5.99 -12.98 11.50
C ASN A 77 -5.35 -12.66 10.14
N LEU A 78 -6.06 -11.96 9.25
CA LEU A 78 -5.53 -11.54 7.96
C LEU A 78 -4.41 -10.50 8.07
N LEU A 79 -4.56 -9.51 8.97
CA LEU A 79 -3.56 -8.45 9.19
C LEU A 79 -2.32 -8.96 9.94
N GLY A 80 -2.51 -9.90 10.87
CA GLY A 80 -1.44 -10.48 11.68
C GLY A 80 -0.53 -11.45 10.93
N ASP A 81 -0.95 -11.92 9.76
CA ASP A 81 -0.13 -12.75 8.89
C ASP A 81 0.93 -11.91 8.14
N PHE A 82 2.16 -12.42 8.06
CA PHE A 82 3.26 -11.73 7.37
C PHE A 82 3.22 -12.06 5.88
N ASN A 83 2.19 -11.59 5.19
CA ASN A 83 2.02 -11.80 3.75
C ASN A 83 1.24 -10.62 3.14
N TRP A 84 1.72 -10.06 2.04
CA TRP A 84 1.03 -8.92 1.42
C TRP A 84 -0.40 -9.24 1.00
N ARG A 85 -0.68 -10.48 0.56
CA ARG A 85 -2.01 -10.88 0.06
C ARG A 85 -3.04 -10.89 1.18
N THR A 86 -2.67 -11.42 2.34
CA THR A 86 -3.56 -11.53 3.49
C THR A 86 -3.80 -10.15 4.09
N ARG A 87 -2.75 -9.35 4.27
CA ARG A 87 -2.89 -7.98 4.79
C ARG A 87 -3.69 -7.06 3.87
N LEU A 88 -3.57 -7.22 2.56
CA LEU A 88 -4.38 -6.50 1.57
C LEU A 88 -5.87 -6.74 1.81
N VAL A 89 -6.28 -8.00 1.83
CA VAL A 89 -7.68 -8.36 2.05
C VAL A 89 -8.13 -7.92 3.46
N GLY A 90 -7.32 -8.17 4.49
CA GLY A 90 -7.66 -7.80 5.88
C GLY A 90 -7.90 -6.30 6.06
N SER A 91 -7.08 -5.46 5.42
CA SER A 91 -7.26 -4.01 5.44
C SER A 91 -8.54 -3.60 4.71
N TYR A 92 -8.78 -4.14 3.52
CA TYR A 92 -9.99 -3.82 2.75
C TYR A 92 -11.28 -4.24 3.47
N PHE A 93 -11.29 -5.44 4.05
CA PHE A 93 -12.41 -5.94 4.85
C PHE A 93 -12.67 -5.12 6.11
N ALA A 94 -11.63 -4.60 6.75
CA ALA A 94 -11.79 -3.63 7.84
C ALA A 94 -12.55 -2.38 7.39
N ALA A 95 -12.27 -1.86 6.19
CA ALA A 95 -13.03 -0.74 5.60
C ALA A 95 -14.50 -1.13 5.29
N VAL A 96 -14.72 -2.26 4.61
CA VAL A 96 -16.07 -2.79 4.29
C VAL A 96 -16.95 -2.91 5.54
N LYS A 97 -16.38 -3.32 6.68
CA LYS A 97 -17.10 -3.48 7.94
C LYS A 97 -17.05 -2.27 8.87
N ASN A 98 -16.31 -1.23 8.51
CA ASN A 98 -16.05 -0.06 9.33
C ASN A 98 -15.42 -0.37 10.71
N TYR A 99 -14.51 -1.34 10.78
CA TYR A 99 -13.78 -1.72 12.00
C TYR A 99 -12.65 -0.74 12.31
N LYS A 100 -13.00 0.46 12.81
CA LYS A 100 -12.06 1.54 13.13
C LYS A 100 -11.07 1.19 14.23
N GLU A 101 -11.36 0.17 15.04
CA GLU A 101 -10.49 -0.38 16.07
C GLU A 101 -9.17 -0.91 15.48
N LEU A 102 -9.16 -1.24 14.18
CA LEU A 102 -7.99 -1.75 13.46
C LEU A 102 -7.13 -0.64 12.84
N ILE A 103 -7.50 0.64 12.96
CA ILE A 103 -6.75 1.79 12.41
C ILE A 103 -5.27 1.75 12.83
N ASN A 104 -4.99 1.48 14.11
CA ASN A 104 -3.62 1.46 14.62
C ASN A 104 -2.78 0.33 14.01
N ILE A 105 -3.38 -0.84 13.76
CA ILE A 105 -2.70 -1.99 13.15
C ILE A 105 -2.36 -1.66 11.70
N ILE A 106 -3.35 -1.18 10.95
CA ILE A 106 -3.21 -0.82 9.52
C ILE A 106 -2.20 0.33 9.34
N GLY A 107 -2.34 1.39 10.13
CA GLY A 107 -1.42 2.52 10.11
C GLY A 107 0.01 2.11 10.48
N THR A 108 0.17 1.22 11.45
CA THR A 108 1.50 0.69 11.80
C THR A 108 2.07 -0.16 10.67
N HIS A 109 1.29 -1.02 10.02
CA HIS A 109 1.77 -1.78 8.85
C HIS A 109 2.19 -0.88 7.69
N LEU A 110 1.45 0.21 7.42
CA LEU A 110 1.86 1.23 6.44
C LEU A 110 3.23 1.81 6.80
N LEU A 111 3.42 2.27 8.04
CA LEU A 111 4.68 2.84 8.48
C LEU A 111 5.84 1.84 8.37
N LYS A 112 5.63 0.58 8.74
CA LYS A 112 6.68 -0.43 8.68
C LYS A 112 7.06 -0.79 7.23
N SER A 113 6.11 -0.77 6.29
CA SER A 113 6.35 -1.07 4.87
C SER A 113 7.12 -2.39 4.66
N GLU A 114 6.73 -3.43 5.39
CA GLU A 114 7.47 -4.71 5.45
C GLU A 114 7.27 -5.60 4.22
N VAL A 115 6.18 -5.41 3.48
CA VAL A 115 5.80 -6.24 2.33
C VAL A 115 5.30 -5.36 1.18
N CYS A 116 5.55 -5.79 -0.06
CA CYS A 116 5.17 -5.08 -1.27
C CYS A 116 3.66 -5.11 -1.55
N CYS A 117 3.22 -4.36 -2.57
CA CYS A 117 1.88 -4.47 -3.17
C CYS A 117 0.68 -4.18 -2.25
N VAL A 118 0.86 -3.59 -1.07
CA VAL A 118 -0.25 -3.38 -0.12
C VAL A 118 -0.35 -1.95 0.44
N GLY A 119 0.69 -1.11 0.31
CA GLY A 119 0.67 0.24 0.89
C GLY A 119 -0.46 1.12 0.33
N HIS A 120 -0.80 0.95 -0.96
CA HIS A 120 -1.96 1.62 -1.57
C HIS A 120 -3.30 1.26 -0.90
N ILE A 121 -3.49 0.00 -0.49
CA ILE A 121 -4.73 -0.43 0.19
C ILE A 121 -4.77 0.04 1.65
N TYR A 122 -3.63 0.09 2.34
CA TYR A 122 -3.58 0.74 3.64
C TYR A 122 -3.93 2.22 3.52
N ALA A 123 -3.38 2.93 2.53
CA ALA A 123 -3.67 4.33 2.28
C ALA A 123 -5.16 4.56 1.97
N LEU A 124 -5.75 3.72 1.11
CA LEU A 124 -7.18 3.72 0.81
C LEU A 124 -8.03 3.52 2.06
N THR A 125 -7.68 2.52 2.89
CA THR A 125 -8.44 2.19 4.10
C THR A 125 -8.39 3.34 5.11
N LEU A 126 -7.21 3.95 5.31
CA LEU A 126 -7.04 5.11 6.18
C LEU A 126 -7.79 6.34 5.63
N ALA A 127 -7.75 6.57 4.31
CA ALA A 127 -8.50 7.64 3.67
C ALA A 127 -10.02 7.43 3.78
N PHE A 128 -10.50 6.19 3.66
CA PHE A 128 -11.91 5.84 3.85
C PHE A 128 -12.38 6.13 5.29
N PHE A 129 -11.61 5.74 6.29
CA PHE A 129 -11.97 6.01 7.69
C PHE A 129 -11.96 7.51 8.03
N ASN A 130 -11.10 8.28 7.37
CA ASN A 130 -10.95 9.74 7.50
C ASN A 130 -10.94 10.21 8.97
N ASP A 131 -10.17 9.51 9.81
CA ASP A 131 -9.95 9.85 11.22
C ASP A 131 -8.66 10.67 11.37
N GLU A 132 -8.57 11.49 12.42
CA GLU A 132 -7.35 12.26 12.72
C GLU A 132 -6.11 11.36 12.82
N LYS A 133 -6.25 10.16 13.40
CA LYS A 133 -5.16 9.18 13.47
C LYS A 133 -4.76 8.68 12.08
N CYS A 134 -5.73 8.48 11.19
CA CYS A 134 -5.47 8.03 9.82
C CYS A 134 -4.62 9.06 9.07
N ILE A 135 -4.99 10.35 9.16
CA ILE A 135 -4.23 11.46 8.60
C ILE A 135 -2.82 11.50 9.20
N GLY A 136 -2.70 11.31 10.52
CA GLY A 136 -1.41 11.23 11.19
C GLY A 136 -0.50 10.12 10.66
N TYR A 137 -1.04 8.91 10.43
CA TYR A 137 -0.27 7.80 9.87
C TYR A 137 0.21 8.07 8.43
N LEU A 138 -0.64 8.66 7.58
CA LEU A 138 -0.28 9.01 6.20
C LEU A 138 0.82 10.08 6.17
N ASN A 139 0.69 11.13 6.98
CA ASN A 139 1.71 12.18 7.07
C ASN A 139 3.04 11.65 7.60
N LYS A 140 3.01 10.87 8.68
CA LYS A 140 4.22 10.27 9.27
C LYS A 140 4.94 9.32 8.31
N TYR A 141 4.19 8.60 7.47
CA TYR A 141 4.77 7.82 6.38
C TYR A 141 5.54 8.71 5.41
N LEU A 142 4.91 9.81 4.94
CA LEU A 142 5.51 10.70 3.93
C LEU A 142 6.72 11.45 4.48
N GLU A 143 6.66 11.93 5.73
CA GLU A 143 7.79 12.57 6.43
C GLU A 143 9.05 11.71 6.38
N TYR A 144 8.90 10.40 6.56
CA TYR A 144 10.03 9.47 6.54
C TYR A 144 10.40 9.02 5.12
N TYR A 145 9.45 8.50 4.35
CA TYR A 145 9.74 7.78 3.11
C TYR A 145 9.99 8.69 1.90
N LEU A 146 9.57 9.96 1.92
CA LEU A 146 9.96 10.92 0.87
C LEU A 146 11.45 11.30 0.96
N ALA A 147 12.10 11.08 2.11
CA ALA A 147 13.53 11.28 2.25
C ALA A 147 14.38 10.07 1.79
N LYS A 148 13.75 8.98 1.31
CA LYS A 148 14.42 7.71 0.98
C LYS A 148 14.31 7.41 -0.51
N SER A 149 15.09 8.11 -1.33
CA SER A 149 15.10 7.96 -2.80
C SER A 149 15.38 6.54 -3.29
N SER A 150 16.19 5.77 -2.56
CA SER A 150 16.49 4.37 -2.88
C SER A 150 15.35 3.39 -2.59
N LEU A 151 14.30 3.80 -1.86
CA LEU A 151 13.15 2.95 -1.55
C LEU A 151 12.00 3.30 -2.49
N TYR A 152 11.72 2.43 -3.46
CA TYR A 152 10.62 2.57 -4.43
C TYR A 152 9.34 1.93 -3.86
N PHE A 153 8.74 2.61 -2.88
CA PHE A 153 7.51 2.17 -2.21
C PHE A 153 6.30 2.94 -2.75
N ASP A 154 5.20 2.90 -2.00
CA ASP A 154 3.91 3.51 -2.30
C ASP A 154 3.86 5.04 -2.02
N GLN A 155 5.00 5.76 -2.07
CA GLN A 155 5.01 7.19 -1.70
C GLN A 155 4.03 8.04 -2.51
N LYS A 156 3.89 7.78 -3.82
CA LYS A 156 3.00 8.55 -4.71
C LYS A 156 1.53 8.39 -4.31
N ILE A 157 1.08 7.15 -4.13
CA ILE A 157 -0.33 6.89 -3.82
C ILE A 157 -0.67 7.34 -2.40
N VAL A 158 0.29 7.32 -1.46
CA VAL A 158 0.09 7.86 -0.10
C VAL A 158 -0.05 9.39 -0.12
N ILE A 159 0.76 10.12 -0.91
CA ILE A 159 0.58 11.58 -1.04
C ILE A 159 -0.70 11.94 -1.80
N GLU A 160 -1.15 11.11 -2.73
CA GLU A 160 -2.47 11.23 -3.39
C GLU A 160 -3.62 11.00 -2.40
N ALA A 161 -3.46 10.09 -1.43
CA ALA A 161 -4.42 9.91 -0.33
C ALA A 161 -4.55 11.19 0.52
N VAL A 162 -3.41 11.81 0.86
CA VAL A 162 -3.40 13.09 1.59
C VAL A 162 -4.07 14.19 0.77
N LEU A 163 -3.78 14.29 -0.54
CA LEU A 163 -4.43 15.25 -1.43
C LEU A 163 -5.95 15.05 -1.49
N TYR A 164 -6.41 13.80 -1.54
CA TYR A 164 -7.83 13.48 -1.46
C TYR A 164 -8.45 13.97 -0.14
N LEU A 165 -7.80 13.67 0.99
CA LEU A 165 -8.27 14.07 2.32
C LEU A 165 -8.26 15.58 2.51
N ASP A 166 -7.27 16.30 1.99
CA ASP A 166 -7.21 17.75 2.02
C ASP A 166 -8.44 18.39 1.36
N ARG A 167 -8.87 17.86 0.21
CA ARG A 167 -10.09 18.32 -0.48
C ARG A 167 -11.35 18.05 0.34
N LYS A 168 -11.40 16.92 1.06
CA LYS A 168 -12.56 16.54 1.89
C LYS A 168 -12.63 17.33 3.19
N ASN A 169 -11.49 17.59 3.82
CA ASN A 169 -11.40 18.17 5.16
C ASN A 169 -11.03 19.65 5.15
N GLN A 170 -10.77 20.24 3.98
CA GLN A 170 -10.31 21.62 3.82
C GLN A 170 -9.00 21.89 4.58
N THR A 171 -8.06 20.94 4.49
CA THR A 171 -6.71 21.01 5.06
C THR A 171 -5.67 21.21 3.96
N ASP A 172 -4.40 21.39 4.35
CA ASP A 172 -3.29 21.60 3.41
C ASP A 172 -2.03 20.82 3.80
N TYR A 173 -2.18 19.52 4.03
CA TYR A 173 -1.07 18.63 4.36
C TYR A 173 -0.25 18.24 3.12
N PHE A 174 -0.89 18.13 1.96
CA PHE A 174 -0.25 17.82 0.69
C PHE A 174 0.89 18.80 0.37
N ASN A 175 0.65 20.11 0.52
CA ASN A 175 1.68 21.12 0.24
C ASN A 175 2.89 21.01 1.16
N GLN A 176 2.73 20.49 2.38
CA GLN A 176 3.83 20.28 3.33
C GLN A 176 4.81 19.20 2.84
N HIS A 177 4.34 18.27 1.99
CA HIS A 177 5.15 17.17 1.45
C HIS A 177 5.71 17.44 0.05
N LEU A 178 5.20 18.47 -0.64
CA LEU A 178 5.46 18.68 -2.05
C LEU A 178 6.94 18.91 -2.38
N ASP A 179 7.68 19.61 -1.51
CA ASP A 179 9.11 19.85 -1.74
C ASP A 179 9.96 18.60 -1.49
N ASN A 180 9.58 17.78 -0.50
CA ASN A 180 10.20 16.48 -0.29
C ASN A 180 9.92 15.54 -1.47
N TRP A 181 8.71 15.57 -2.04
CA TRP A 181 8.39 14.82 -3.26
C TRP A 181 9.25 15.26 -4.45
N LYS A 182 9.35 16.57 -4.71
CA LYS A 182 10.21 17.09 -5.81
C LYS A 182 11.66 16.62 -5.64
N LYS A 183 12.18 16.68 -4.42
CA LYS A 183 13.54 16.21 -4.10
C LYS A 183 13.69 14.71 -4.37
N LEU A 184 12.75 13.89 -3.89
CA LEU A 184 12.70 12.46 -4.14
C LEU A 184 12.80 12.13 -5.64
N THR A 185 11.96 12.78 -6.46
CA THR A 185 11.94 12.56 -7.92
C THR A 185 13.26 12.95 -8.58
N VAL A 186 13.89 14.05 -8.17
CA VAL A 186 15.20 14.47 -8.68
C VAL A 186 16.29 13.46 -8.31
N ASP A 187 16.30 13.02 -7.05
CA ASP A 187 17.31 12.08 -6.57
C ASP A 187 17.18 10.69 -7.23
N ARG A 188 15.95 10.21 -7.45
CA ARG A 188 15.70 8.97 -8.21
C ARG A 188 16.19 9.06 -9.65
N LYS A 189 15.90 10.16 -10.36
CA LYS A 189 16.39 10.37 -11.73
C LYS A 189 17.92 10.33 -11.82
N LYS A 190 18.61 10.93 -10.85
CA LYS A 190 20.08 10.85 -10.78
C LYS A 190 20.58 9.43 -10.57
N GLN A 191 19.90 8.65 -9.72
CA GLN A 191 20.25 7.24 -9.48
C GLN A 191 20.02 6.37 -10.73
N GLU A 192 18.88 6.54 -11.40
CA GLU A 192 18.53 5.83 -12.63
C GLU A 192 19.53 6.15 -13.75
N GLU A 193 19.90 7.43 -13.92
CA GLU A 193 20.90 7.85 -14.90
C GLU A 193 22.27 7.25 -14.59
N TYR A 194 22.70 7.28 -13.33
CA TYR A 194 23.95 6.65 -12.91
C TYR A 194 23.95 5.13 -13.20
N GLN A 195 22.87 4.42 -12.84
CA GLN A 195 22.74 2.99 -13.11
C GLN A 195 22.76 2.68 -14.61
N ARG A 196 22.08 3.50 -15.42
CA ARG A 196 22.09 3.38 -16.88
C ARG A 196 23.50 3.54 -17.45
N GLN A 197 24.24 4.54 -16.98
CA GLN A 197 25.63 4.78 -17.40
C GLN A 197 26.55 3.63 -17.00
N GLU A 198 26.38 3.04 -15.82
CA GLU A 198 27.17 1.87 -15.41
C GLU A 198 26.83 0.62 -16.24
N LEU A 199 25.54 0.36 -16.49
CA LEU A 199 25.10 -0.75 -17.36
C LEU A 199 25.61 -0.60 -18.79
N ALA A 200 25.59 0.62 -19.33
CA ALA A 200 26.11 0.95 -20.65
C ALA A 200 27.62 0.66 -20.81
N LYS A 201 28.39 0.76 -19.73
CA LYS A 201 29.82 0.38 -19.73
C LYS A 201 30.02 -1.12 -19.79
N LEU A 202 29.12 -1.89 -19.17
CA LEU A 202 29.17 -3.35 -19.14
C LEU A 202 28.63 -3.99 -20.43
N TYR A 203 27.62 -3.36 -21.04
CA TYR A 203 26.92 -3.86 -22.22
C TYR A 203 26.67 -2.72 -23.25
N PRO A 204 27.71 -2.32 -24.02
CA PRO A 204 27.63 -1.16 -24.94
C PRO A 204 26.57 -1.28 -26.03
N GLU A 205 26.19 -2.49 -26.41
CA GLU A 205 25.15 -2.81 -27.40
C GLU A 205 23.73 -2.38 -26.97
N LEU A 206 23.45 -2.28 -25.67
CA LEU A 206 22.14 -1.84 -25.14
C LEU A 206 21.89 -0.33 -25.34
N ASN A 207 22.91 0.45 -25.69
CA ASN A 207 22.78 1.91 -25.91
C ASN A 207 22.12 2.31 -27.24
N LYS A 208 21.92 1.37 -28.18
CA LYS A 208 21.45 1.71 -29.54
C LYS A 208 19.94 1.92 -29.68
N GLU A 209 19.13 1.59 -28.67
CA GLU A 209 17.65 1.59 -28.80
C GLU A 209 16.89 2.58 -27.92
N THR A 210 17.53 3.44 -27.12
CA THR A 210 16.82 4.23 -26.09
C THR A 210 17.00 5.75 -26.19
N ASN A 211 16.99 6.30 -27.42
CA ASN A 211 17.01 7.76 -27.64
C ASN A 211 15.61 8.39 -27.82
N SER A 212 14.51 7.71 -27.49
CA SER A 212 13.16 8.26 -27.69
C SER A 212 12.22 8.01 -26.51
N ALA A 213 12.51 8.58 -25.34
CA ALA A 213 11.49 8.86 -24.32
C ALA A 213 12.09 9.71 -23.18
N SER A 214 12.29 11.00 -23.40
CA SER A 214 12.46 11.94 -22.28
C SER A 214 11.67 13.23 -22.50
N GLU A 215 10.43 13.07 -22.97
CA GLU A 215 9.47 14.16 -22.83
C GLU A 215 8.94 14.20 -21.40
N LYS A 216 9.10 15.38 -20.80
CA LYS A 216 8.75 15.74 -19.43
C LYS A 216 7.24 15.57 -19.20
N HIS A 217 6.81 14.41 -18.75
CA HIS A 217 5.65 14.38 -17.86
C HIS A 217 6.14 14.77 -16.46
N LEU A 218 5.81 15.98 -16.04
CA LEU A 218 5.63 16.23 -14.61
C LEU A 218 4.55 15.23 -14.17
N GLU A 219 4.94 14.30 -13.30
CA GLU A 219 4.04 13.31 -12.75
C GLU A 219 2.88 14.06 -12.08
N LYS A 220 1.69 13.93 -12.65
CA LYS A 220 0.50 14.62 -12.16
C LYS A 220 -0.10 13.78 -11.04
N PHE A 221 -0.35 14.41 -9.90
CA PHE A 221 -1.13 13.78 -8.84
C PHE A 221 -2.60 13.69 -9.26
N SER A 222 -3.19 12.53 -9.02
CA SER A 222 -4.62 12.31 -9.21
C SER A 222 -5.27 11.79 -7.93
N THR A 223 -6.54 12.12 -7.73
CA THR A 223 -7.38 11.57 -6.67
C THR A 223 -8.40 10.56 -7.20
N ASP A 224 -8.42 10.29 -8.51
CA ASP A 224 -9.44 9.47 -9.17
C ASP A 224 -9.56 8.08 -8.53
N PHE A 225 -8.42 7.44 -8.23
CA PHE A 225 -8.37 6.15 -7.52
C PHE A 225 -9.13 6.21 -6.18
N PHE A 226 -8.88 7.25 -5.37
CA PHE A 226 -9.55 7.40 -4.08
C PHE A 226 -11.02 7.75 -4.23
N GLU A 227 -11.37 8.63 -5.17
CA GLU A 227 -12.75 9.01 -5.44
C GLU A 227 -13.60 7.79 -5.82
N GLU A 228 -13.09 6.94 -6.70
CA GLU A 228 -13.78 5.74 -7.15
C GLU A 228 -13.80 4.65 -6.08
N GLN A 229 -12.66 4.31 -5.48
CA GLN A 229 -12.59 3.20 -4.53
C GLN A 229 -13.32 3.52 -3.22
N ILE A 230 -13.30 4.78 -2.76
CA ILE A 230 -14.09 5.18 -1.58
C ILE A 230 -15.59 5.16 -1.88
N TYR A 231 -16.00 5.46 -3.11
CA TYR A 231 -17.40 5.29 -3.51
C TYR A 231 -17.82 3.81 -3.40
N ILE A 232 -17.02 2.89 -3.95
CA ILE A 232 -17.28 1.43 -3.85
C ILE A 232 -17.29 0.96 -2.39
N LEU A 233 -16.30 1.38 -1.58
CA LEU A 233 -16.25 1.03 -0.17
C LEU A 233 -17.44 1.58 0.62
N THR A 234 -17.93 2.77 0.26
CA THR A 234 -19.13 3.36 0.89
C THR A 234 -20.37 2.52 0.57
N ASP A 235 -20.56 2.11 -0.69
CA ASP A 235 -21.65 1.21 -1.10
C ASP A 235 -21.57 -0.14 -0.36
N LEU A 236 -20.39 -0.77 -0.40
CA LEU A 236 -20.15 -2.03 0.31
C LEU A 236 -20.39 -1.90 1.81
N ASN A 237 -19.99 -0.78 2.43
CA ASN A 237 -20.18 -0.54 3.85
C ASN A 237 -21.64 -0.34 4.23
N GLN A 238 -22.41 0.37 3.42
CA GLN A 238 -23.83 0.65 3.66
C GLN A 238 -24.75 -0.52 3.26
N TYR A 239 -24.27 -1.44 2.42
CA TYR A 239 -25.05 -2.59 1.97
C TYR A 239 -25.52 -3.47 3.14
N SER A 240 -26.82 -3.51 3.37
CA SER A 240 -27.49 -4.47 4.26
C SER A 240 -28.27 -5.47 3.42
N ARG A 241 -28.06 -6.77 3.65
CA ARG A 241 -28.96 -7.81 3.14
C ARG A 241 -30.28 -7.80 3.89
#